data_AF-A0A853C990-F1
#
_entry.id   AF-A0A853C990-F1
#
_cell.length_a   1.000
_cell.length_b   1.000
_cell.length_c   1.000
_cell.angle_alpha   90.00
_cell.angle_beta   90.00
_cell.angle_gamma   90.00
#
_symmetry.space_group_name_H-M   'P 1'
#
loop_
_entity.id
_entity.type
_entity.pdbx_description
1 polymer ?
#
loop_
_entity_poly.entity_id
_entity_poly.type
_entity_poly.pdbx_seq_one_letter_code
_entity_poly.pdbx_strand_id
1 'polypeptide(L)'
;MPNPPRDYADLFLAPVALEIDQRLEDLAGLDRDALHQRVVLATNSEARDRAGRAHDVVGSLTHVLDLHGWTAGWDDRGIRLAHHTHTLVLGVPRNVVAYVEELPAG
;
A
#
# COMPACT_ATOMS: atom_id res chain seq x y z
N MET A 1 24.00 -21.04 -3.82
CA MET A 1 24.53 -20.10 -2.82
C MET A 1 23.43 -19.08 -2.51
N PRO A 2 23.19 -18.68 -1.25
CA PRO A 2 22.27 -17.59 -0.97
C PRO A 2 22.86 -16.31 -1.58
N ASN A 3 22.08 -15.59 -2.37
CA ASN A 3 22.53 -14.29 -2.89
C ASN A 3 22.45 -13.28 -1.74
N PRO A 4 23.56 -12.62 -1.36
CA PRO A 4 23.53 -11.61 -0.31
C PRO A 4 22.68 -10.40 -0.77
N PRO A 5 22.11 -9.64 0.18
CA PRO A 5 21.50 -8.34 -0.08
C PRO A 5 22.44 -7.45 -0.89
N ARG A 6 21.92 -6.69 -1.85
CA ARG A 6 22.76 -5.86 -2.74
C ARG A 6 23.16 -4.55 -2.09
N ASP A 7 22.33 -4.05 -1.18
CA ASP A 7 22.58 -2.85 -0.36
C ASP A 7 21.81 -2.92 0.97
N TYR A 8 21.85 -1.83 1.74
CA TYR A 8 21.19 -1.74 3.03
C TYR A 8 19.66 -1.76 2.92
N ALA A 9 19.07 -1.20 1.87
CA ALA A 9 17.62 -1.16 1.71
C ALA A 9 17.03 -2.57 1.55
N ASP A 10 17.74 -3.46 0.86
CA ASP A 10 17.34 -4.87 0.75
C ASP A 10 17.22 -5.59 2.11
N LEU A 11 17.97 -5.15 3.14
CA LEU A 11 17.85 -5.69 4.51
C LEU A 11 16.52 -5.34 5.17
N PHE A 12 15.87 -4.27 4.72
CA PHE A 12 14.64 -3.75 5.29
C PHE A 12 13.37 -4.25 4.59
N LEU A 13 13.47 -5.14 3.59
CA LEU A 13 12.31 -5.72 2.92
C LEU A 13 11.32 -6.34 3.91
N ALA A 14 11.80 -7.22 4.79
CA ALA A 14 10.92 -7.92 5.73
C ALA A 14 10.26 -6.97 6.73
N PRO A 15 10.99 -6.04 7.40
CA PRO A 15 10.36 -4.99 8.20
C PRO A 15 9.31 -4.18 7.45
N VAL A 16 9.63 -3.63 6.28
CA VAL A 16 8.69 -2.79 5.49
C VAL A 16 7.46 -3.60 5.08
N ALA A 17 7.64 -4.85 4.65
CA ALA A 17 6.53 -5.70 4.26
C ALA A 17 5.59 -5.99 5.44
N LEU A 18 6.13 -6.30 6.63
CA LEU A 18 5.33 -6.54 7.84
C LEU A 18 4.57 -5.29 8.29
N GLU A 19 5.18 -4.11 8.20
CA GLU A 19 4.51 -2.87 8.57
C GLU A 19 3.36 -2.51 7.62
N ILE A 20 3.54 -2.73 6.32
CA ILE A 20 2.46 -2.53 5.34
C ILE A 20 1.36 -3.57 5.51
N ASP A 21 1.72 -4.84 5.76
CA ASP A 21 0.77 -5.92 6.01
C ASP A 21 -0.09 -5.63 7.24
N GLN A 22 0.52 -5.21 8.36
CA GLN A 22 -0.23 -4.82 9.55
C GLN A 22 -1.21 -3.68 9.30
N ARG A 23 -0.80 -2.67 8.52
CA ARG A 23 -1.69 -1.56 8.15
C ARG A 23 -2.83 -1.99 7.23
N LEU A 24 -2.58 -2.96 6.34
CA LEU A 24 -3.64 -3.57 5.54
C LEU A 24 -4.64 -4.31 6.42
N GLU A 25 -4.19 -5.04 7.44
CA GLU A 25 -5.07 -5.67 8.43
C GLU A 25 -5.90 -4.63 9.20
N ASP A 26 -5.31 -3.51 9.60
CA ASP A 26 -6.03 -2.42 10.24
C ASP A 26 -7.15 -1.88 9.33
N LEU A 27 -6.87 -1.66 8.04
CA LEU A 27 -7.88 -1.24 7.07
C LEU A 27 -8.94 -2.33 6.83
N ALA A 28 -8.59 -3.61 6.93
CA ALA A 28 -9.53 -4.72 6.79
C ALA A 28 -10.60 -4.72 7.89
N GLY A 29 -10.27 -4.22 9.08
CA GLY A 29 -11.18 -4.11 10.21
C GLY A 29 -12.15 -2.94 10.14
N LEU A 30 -11.98 -2.02 9.19
CA LEU A 30 -12.82 -0.83 9.05
C LEU A 30 -14.03 -1.08 8.15
N ASP A 31 -15.16 -0.47 8.53
CA ASP A 31 -16.27 -0.28 7.60
C ASP A 31 -15.91 0.74 6.51
N ARG A 32 -16.79 0.88 5.53
CA ARG A 32 -16.55 1.70 4.35
C ARG A 32 -16.31 3.17 4.68
N ASP A 33 -17.09 3.75 5.60
CA ASP A 33 -17.01 5.18 5.91
C ASP A 33 -15.79 5.49 6.78
N ALA A 34 -15.46 4.61 7.73
CA ALA A 34 -14.24 4.70 8.51
C ALA A 34 -12.99 4.53 7.62
N LEU A 35 -13.02 3.60 6.67
CA LEU A 35 -11.96 3.41 5.67
C LEU A 35 -11.77 4.68 4.84
N HIS A 36 -12.86 5.25 4.32
CA HIS A 36 -12.81 6.49 3.55
C HIS A 36 -12.20 7.64 4.38
N GLN A 37 -12.69 7.85 5.60
CA GLN A 37 -12.17 8.89 6.49
C GLN A 37 -10.68 8.70 6.78
N ARG A 38 -10.25 7.46 7.05
CA ARG A 38 -8.84 7.12 7.32
C ARG A 38 -7.94 7.48 6.13
N VAL A 39 -8.37 7.15 4.92
CA VAL A 39 -7.62 7.41 3.68
C VAL A 39 -7.52 8.92 3.41
N VAL A 40 -8.64 9.65 3.49
CA VAL A 40 -8.67 11.11 3.25
C VAL A 40 -7.81 11.86 4.26
N LEU A 41 -7.90 11.51 5.56
CA LEU A 41 -7.10 12.18 6.60
C LEU A 41 -5.59 11.95 6.43
N ALA A 42 -5.18 10.75 6.00
CA ALA A 42 -3.76 10.43 5.82
C ALA A 42 -3.15 11.08 4.58
N THR A 43 -3.94 11.27 3.53
CA THR A 43 -3.48 11.76 2.23
C THR A 43 -3.76 13.23 1.99
N ASN A 44 -4.69 13.81 2.75
CA ASN A 44 -5.26 15.13 2.49
C ASN A 44 -5.76 15.26 1.03
N SER A 45 -6.32 14.17 0.50
CA SER A 45 -6.78 14.00 -0.88
C SER A 45 -8.13 13.29 -0.90
N GLU A 46 -8.91 13.57 -1.94
CA GLU A 46 -10.19 12.90 -2.20
C GLU A 46 -10.31 12.59 -3.69
N ALA A 47 -9.86 11.38 -4.07
CA ALA A 47 -9.87 10.95 -5.46
C ALA A 47 -11.26 10.85 -6.10
N ARG A 48 -11.29 11.12 -7.41
CA ARG A 48 -12.49 11.11 -8.27
C ARG A 48 -12.57 9.92 -9.23
N ASP A 49 -11.47 9.21 -9.43
CA ASP A 49 -11.40 7.98 -10.22
C ASP A 49 -10.67 6.85 -9.46
N ARG A 50 -10.77 5.62 -9.98
CA ARG A 50 -10.14 4.42 -9.38
C ARG A 50 -8.64 4.57 -9.19
N ALA A 51 -7.95 5.15 -10.16
CA ALA A 51 -6.49 5.25 -10.14
C ALA A 51 -6.03 6.21 -9.03
N GLY A 52 -6.70 7.35 -8.91
CA GLY A 52 -6.48 8.29 -7.82
C GLY A 52 -6.78 7.66 -6.47
N ARG A 53 -7.86 6.86 -6.35
CA ARG A 53 -8.20 6.25 -5.06
C ARG A 53 -7.23 5.14 -4.67
N ALA A 54 -6.77 4.34 -5.63
CA ALA A 54 -5.69 3.40 -5.42
C ALA A 54 -4.41 4.11 -4.94
N HIS A 55 -4.09 5.26 -5.53
CA HIS A 55 -2.98 6.10 -5.08
C HIS A 55 -3.18 6.61 -3.66
N ASP A 56 -4.39 7.10 -3.32
CA ASP A 56 -4.71 7.56 -1.97
C ASP A 56 -4.59 6.42 -0.94
N VAL A 57 -5.05 5.20 -1.29
CA VAL A 57 -4.90 4.03 -0.40
C VAL A 57 -3.42 3.74 -0.15
N VAL A 58 -2.58 3.68 -1.19
CA VAL A 58 -1.13 3.48 -1.03
C VAL A 58 -0.52 4.60 -0.17
N GLY A 59 -0.87 5.85 -0.44
CA GLY A 59 -0.41 6.99 0.34
C GLY A 59 -0.80 6.90 1.82
N SER A 60 -2.00 6.39 2.11
CA SER A 60 -2.45 6.18 3.49
C SER A 60 -1.66 5.07 4.20
N LEU A 61 -1.30 3.99 3.48
CA LEU A 61 -0.51 2.89 3.99
C LEU A 61 0.93 3.31 4.24
N THR A 62 1.49 4.21 3.44
CA THR A 62 2.87 4.68 3.59
C THR A 62 3.00 5.97 4.39
N HIS A 63 1.89 6.56 4.83
CA HIS A 63 1.91 7.82 5.58
C HIS A 63 2.80 7.69 6.82
N VAL A 64 3.77 8.61 6.97
CA VAL A 64 4.79 8.66 8.04
C VAL A 64 5.62 7.37 8.23
N LEU A 65 5.62 6.47 7.25
CA LEU A 65 6.43 5.25 7.26
C LEU A 65 7.81 5.53 6.64
N ASP A 66 8.89 5.06 7.26
CA ASP A 66 10.20 4.99 6.58
C ASP A 66 10.25 3.72 5.74
N LEU A 67 10.20 3.87 4.42
CA LEU A 67 10.29 2.74 3.50
C LEU A 67 11.73 2.27 3.26
N HIS A 68 12.73 2.92 3.85
CA HIS A 68 14.13 2.52 3.74
C HIS A 68 14.59 2.29 2.30
N GLY A 69 14.20 3.19 1.38
CA GLY A 69 14.54 3.09 -0.05
C GLY A 69 13.57 2.25 -0.89
N TRP A 70 12.63 1.54 -0.28
CA TRP A 70 11.55 0.87 -1.00
C TRP A 70 10.50 1.87 -1.48
N THR A 71 9.84 1.52 -2.58
CA THR A 71 8.65 2.24 -3.06
C THR A 71 7.43 1.33 -2.97
N ALA A 72 6.29 1.89 -2.59
CA ALA A 72 5.00 1.19 -2.63
C ALA A 72 4.14 1.73 -3.79
N GLY A 73 3.37 0.85 -4.39
CA GLY A 73 2.42 1.19 -5.45
C GLY A 73 1.25 0.21 -5.48
N TRP A 74 0.18 0.63 -6.13
CA TRP A 74 -0.95 -0.25 -6.39
C TRP A 74 -0.62 -1.21 -7.54
N ASP A 75 -1.09 -2.44 -7.42
CA ASP A 75 -0.97 -3.51 -8.40
C ASP A 75 -2.30 -4.25 -8.49
N ASP A 76 -2.60 -4.86 -9.64
CA ASP A 76 -3.83 -5.65 -9.82
C ASP A 76 -3.96 -6.79 -8.78
N ARG A 77 -2.84 -7.24 -8.20
CA ARG A 77 -2.80 -8.30 -7.19
C ARG A 77 -2.64 -7.78 -5.76
N GLY A 78 -2.47 -6.47 -5.56
CA GLY A 78 -2.41 -5.85 -4.24
C GLY A 78 -1.44 -4.66 -4.14
N ILE A 79 -0.63 -4.59 -3.08
CA ILE A 79 0.37 -3.53 -2.88
C ILE A 79 1.74 -4.04 -3.32
N ARG A 80 2.28 -3.45 -4.38
CA ARG A 80 3.63 -3.73 -4.86
C ARG A 80 4.64 -2.94 -4.07
N LEU A 81 5.58 -3.64 -3.45
CA LEU A 81 6.82 -3.10 -2.92
C LEU A 81 7.93 -3.36 -3.94
N ALA A 82 8.73 -2.34 -4.23
CA ALA A 82 9.83 -2.45 -5.18
C ALA A 82 11.08 -1.72 -4.68
N HIS A 83 12.23 -2.33 -4.94
CA HIS A 83 13.55 -1.76 -4.74
C HIS A 83 14.53 -2.36 -5.75
N HIS A 84 15.07 -1.55 -6.65
CA HIS A 84 15.89 -2.00 -7.78
C HIS A 84 15.24 -3.16 -8.57
N THR A 85 15.80 -4.37 -8.50
CA THR A 85 15.22 -5.56 -9.19
C THR A 85 14.40 -6.43 -8.25
N HIS A 86 14.30 -6.07 -6.97
CA HIS A 86 13.49 -6.80 -6.00
C HIS A 86 12.07 -6.26 -6.03
N THR A 87 11.10 -7.16 -6.09
CA THR A 87 9.68 -6.82 -6.01
C THR A 87 8.94 -7.88 -5.21
N LEU A 88 8.00 -7.42 -4.41
CA LEU A 88 7.05 -8.23 -3.65
C LEU A 88 5.67 -7.60 -3.84
N VAL A 89 4.63 -8.43 -3.89
CA VAL A 89 3.25 -7.95 -3.88
C VAL A 89 2.55 -8.53 -2.65
N LEU A 90 2.03 -7.65 -1.80
CA LEU A 90 1.21 -8.00 -0.64
C LEU A 90 -0.26 -7.99 -1.07
N GLY A 91 -1.01 -9.01 -0.69
CA GLY A 91 -2.43 -9.09 -1.02
C GLY A 91 -3.22 -7.98 -0.32
N VAL A 92 -4.23 -7.43 -0.99
CA VAL A 92 -5.09 -6.39 -0.42
C VAL A 92 -6.42 -6.99 0.07
N PRO A 93 -6.91 -6.61 1.26
CA PRO A 93 -8.21 -7.02 1.76
C PRO A 93 -9.37 -6.64 0.83
N ARG A 94 -10.41 -7.49 0.79
CA ARG A 94 -11.54 -7.31 -0.15
C ARG A 94 -12.30 -6.00 0.04
N ASN A 95 -12.46 -5.51 1.27
CA ASN A 95 -13.14 -4.24 1.54
C ASN A 95 -12.37 -3.05 0.94
N VAL A 96 -11.03 -3.09 0.97
CA VAL A 96 -10.16 -2.07 0.37
C VAL A 96 -10.24 -2.11 -1.16
N VAL A 97 -10.23 -3.31 -1.76
CA VAL A 97 -10.45 -3.46 -3.21
C VAL A 97 -11.80 -2.89 -3.62
N ALA A 98 -12.88 -3.29 -2.93
CA ALA A 98 -14.23 -2.79 -3.21
C ALA A 98 -14.31 -1.26 -3.10
N TYR A 99 -13.70 -0.68 -2.06
CA TYR A 99 -13.64 0.77 -1.87
C TYR A 99 -12.96 1.51 -3.04
N VAL A 100 -11.88 0.94 -3.61
CA VAL A 100 -11.24 1.48 -4.82
C VAL A 100 -12.18 1.38 -6.02
N GLU A 101 -12.81 0.22 -6.21
CA GLU A 101 -13.66 -0.10 -7.36
C GLU A 101 -14.99 0.68 -7.41
N GLU A 102 -15.42 1.28 -6.29
CA GLU A 102 -16.59 2.17 -6.20
C GLU A 102 -16.53 3.34 -7.18
N LEU A 103 -15.33 3.82 -7.53
CA LEU A 103 -15.17 4.91 -8.48
C LEU A 103 -15.18 4.43 -9.93
N PRO A 104 -15.44 5.32 -10.90
CA PRO A 104 -15.23 4.99 -12.30
C PRO A 104 -13.75 4.75 -12.60
N ALA A 105 -13.48 3.90 -13.58
CA ALA A 105 -12.18 3.91 -14.24
C ALA A 105 -11.98 5.29 -14.89
N GLY A 106 -10.84 5.92 -14.60
CA GLY A 106 -10.46 7.23 -15.15
C GLY A 106 -10.00 7.16 -16.59
#